data_AF-A0A947BFM3-F1
#
_entry.id   AF-A0A947BFM3-F1
#
_cell.length_a   1.000
_cell.length_b   1.000
_cell.length_c   1.000
_cell.angle_alpha   90.00
_cell.angle_beta   90.00
_cell.angle_gamma   90.00
#
_symmetry.space_group_name_H-M   'P 1'
#
loop_
_entity.id
_entity.type
_entity.pdbx_description
1 polymer ?
#
loop_
_entity_poly.entity_id
_entity_poly.type
_entity_poly.pdbx_seq_one_letter_code
_entity_poly.pdbx_strand_id
1 'polypeptide(L)'
;MACLNELSLYCNDKKSAREISEQAIAMVNRLEQRYSRYLADSILSKINATAGRTGMSVDAETTALLDYAQTCYQQSNGLFDVTSGVLRNVWDFKSDKLPYQRDVEAVQ
;
A
#
# COMPACT_ATOMS: atom_id res chain seq x y z
N MET A 1 -2.76 -6.49 3.88
CA MET A 1 -2.26 -7.75 4.50
C MET A 1 -3.35 -8.81 4.70
N ALA A 2 -4.37 -8.86 3.83
CA ALA A 2 -5.49 -9.78 3.97
C ALA A 2 -5.22 -11.14 3.27
N CYS A 3 -4.12 -11.78 3.63
CA CYS A 3 -3.77 -13.14 3.20
C CYS A 3 -3.13 -13.90 4.37
N LEU A 4 -3.01 -15.22 4.26
CA LEU A 4 -2.30 -16.03 5.25
C LEU A 4 -0.81 -15.64 5.24
N ASN A 5 -0.27 -15.31 6.41
CA ASN A 5 1.16 -15.04 6.60
C ASN A 5 1.75 -16.17 7.47
N GLU A 6 2.89 -16.70 7.05
CA GLU A 6 3.63 -17.74 7.78
C GLU A 6 4.99 -17.20 8.22
N LEU A 7 5.37 -17.51 9.47
CA LEU A 7 6.67 -17.18 10.03
C LEU A 7 7.30 -18.45 10.61
N SER A 8 8.47 -18.83 10.08
CA SER A 8 9.28 -19.93 10.61
C SER A 8 10.54 -19.37 11.26
N LEU A 9 10.81 -19.77 12.51
CA LEU A 9 11.94 -19.29 13.29
C LEU A 9 12.79 -20.44 13.78
N TYR A 10 14.12 -20.29 13.66
CA TYR A 10 15.10 -21.18 14.27
C TYR A 10 15.69 -20.47 15.49
N CYS A 11 15.38 -20.96 16.68
CA CYS A 11 15.81 -20.36 17.95
C CYS A 11 16.27 -21.43 18.94
N ASN A 12 17.18 -21.05 19.83
CA ASN A 12 17.72 -21.94 20.87
C ASN A 12 16.70 -22.25 21.98
N ASP A 13 15.73 -21.36 22.19
CA ASP A 13 14.69 -21.51 23.20
C ASP A 13 13.32 -20.98 22.73
N LYS A 14 12.26 -21.54 23.31
CA LYS A 14 10.87 -21.21 22.93
C LYS A 14 10.44 -19.80 23.33
N LYS A 15 11.06 -19.21 24.36
CA LYS A 15 10.68 -17.89 24.85
C LYS A 15 11.15 -16.82 23.85
N SER A 16 12.40 -16.89 23.42
CA SER A 16 12.96 -16.02 22.38
C SER A 16 12.19 -16.14 21.07
N ALA A 17 11.85 -17.36 20.64
CA ALA A 17 11.05 -17.58 19.44
C ALA A 17 9.68 -16.87 19.52
N ARG A 18 9.03 -16.92 20.68
CA ARG A 18 7.75 -16.27 20.93
C ARG A 18 7.88 -14.74 20.90
N GLU A 19 8.85 -14.19 21.61
CA GLU A 19 9.07 -12.74 21.68
C GLU A 19 9.35 -12.14 20.28
N ILE A 20 10.18 -12.81 19.48
CA ILE A 20 10.47 -12.38 18.10
C ILE A 20 9.23 -12.49 17.22
N SER A 21 8.45 -13.57 17.35
CA SER A 21 7.20 -13.74 16.60
C SER A 21 6.20 -12.63 16.91
N GLU A 22 6.01 -12.31 18.19
CA GLU A 22 5.10 -11.26 18.63
C GLU A 22 5.51 -9.89 18.08
N GLN A 23 6.81 -9.59 18.05
CA GLN A 23 7.34 -8.36 17.44
C GLN A 23 7.12 -8.32 15.92
N ALA A 24 7.38 -9.41 15.20
CA ALA A 24 7.17 -9.48 13.76
C ALA A 24 5.68 -9.29 13.41
N ILE A 25 4.78 -9.93 14.15
CA ILE A 25 3.33 -9.78 13.99
C ILE A 25 2.91 -8.33 14.29
N ALA A 26 3.43 -7.74 15.36
CA ALA A 26 3.15 -6.34 15.69
C ALA A 26 3.61 -5.37 14.60
N MET A 27 4.78 -5.61 13.99
CA MET A 27 5.28 -4.81 12.88
C MET A 27 4.38 -4.91 11.65
N VAL A 28 3.95 -6.13 11.30
CA VAL A 28 3.00 -6.35 10.20
C VAL A 28 1.71 -5.57 10.47
N ASN A 29 1.11 -5.72 11.65
CA ASN A 29 -0.10 -4.98 12.02
C ASN A 29 0.10 -3.46 11.96
N ARG A 30 1.25 -2.94 12.40
CA ARG A 30 1.57 -1.50 12.31
C ARG A 30 1.58 -1.02 10.86
N LEU A 31 2.18 -1.80 9.95
CA LEU A 31 2.21 -1.47 8.52
C LEU A 31 0.81 -1.51 7.90
N GLU A 32 -0.05 -2.47 8.26
CA GLU A 32 -1.47 -2.48 7.81
C GLU A 32 -2.18 -1.19 8.24
N GLN A 33 -2.08 -0.82 9.52
CA GLN A 33 -2.75 0.38 10.04
C GLN A 33 -2.30 1.66 9.31
N ARG A 34 -1.05 1.71 8.84
CA ARG A 34 -0.49 2.88 8.16
C ARG A 34 -0.77 2.89 6.66
N TYR A 35 -0.62 1.77 5.98
CA TYR A 35 -0.56 1.72 4.52
C TYR A 35 -1.75 0.98 3.88
N SER A 36 -2.71 0.52 4.67
CA SER A 36 -3.94 -0.06 4.13
C SER A 36 -4.82 0.99 3.50
N ARG A 37 -5.08 0.83 2.20
CA ARG A 37 -6.06 1.63 1.44
C ARG A 37 -7.51 1.43 1.90
N TYR A 38 -7.79 0.44 2.75
CA TYR A 38 -9.14 0.12 3.21
C TYR A 38 -9.47 0.75 4.57
N LEU A 39 -8.45 1.15 5.33
CA LEU A 39 -8.62 1.80 6.62
C LEU A 39 -8.67 3.31 6.43
N ALA A 40 -9.82 3.93 6.76
CA ALA A 40 -10.04 5.36 6.58
C ALA A 40 -9.03 6.24 7.34
N ASP A 41 -8.58 5.78 8.51
CA ASP A 41 -7.67 6.53 9.38
C ASP A 41 -6.17 6.34 9.05
N SER A 42 -5.86 5.50 8.06
CA SER A 42 -4.49 5.24 7.61
C SER A 42 -3.82 6.50 7.04
N ILE A 43 -2.49 6.57 7.10
CA ILE A 43 -1.76 7.68 6.48
C ILE A 43 -1.97 7.70 4.97
N LEU A 44 -2.06 6.53 4.32
CA LEU A 44 -2.35 6.45 2.89
C LEU A 44 -3.71 7.07 2.53
N SER A 45 -4.77 6.77 3.30
CA SER A 45 -6.09 7.36 3.06
C SER A 45 -6.08 8.89 3.27
N LYS A 46 -5.33 9.36 4.25
CA LYS A 46 -5.15 10.80 4.51
C LYS A 46 -4.42 11.50 3.35
N ILE A 47 -3.32 10.93 2.86
CA ILE A 47 -2.59 11.44 1.68
C ILE A 47 -3.54 11.56 0.48
N ASN A 48 -4.30 10.50 0.19
CA ASN A 48 -5.23 10.48 -0.94
C ASN A 48 -6.36 11.51 -0.78
N ALA A 49 -6.86 11.72 0.45
CA ALA A 49 -7.93 12.69 0.72
C ALA A 49 -7.48 14.16 0.53
N THR A 50 -6.19 14.45 0.69
CA THR A 50 -5.62 15.80 0.51
C THR A 50 -4.98 16.02 -0.86
N ALA A 51 -4.93 14.98 -1.71
CA ALA A 51 -4.32 15.04 -3.04
C ALA A 51 -4.90 16.20 -3.87
N GLY A 52 -4.02 16.96 -4.51
CA GLY A 52 -4.38 18.14 -5.33
C GLY A 52 -4.86 19.36 -4.55
N ARG A 53 -4.93 19.33 -3.21
CA ARG A 53 -5.39 20.46 -2.37
C ARG A 53 -4.26 21.08 -1.57
N THR A 54 -3.59 20.28 -0.74
CA THR A 54 -2.56 20.75 0.18
C THR A 54 -1.46 19.72 0.33
N GLY A 55 -0.21 20.16 0.44
CA GLY A 55 0.89 19.29 0.83
C GLY A 55 0.68 18.74 2.24
N MET A 56 1.07 17.48 2.46
CA MET A 56 1.04 16.82 3.76
C MET A 56 2.47 16.45 4.15
N SER A 57 2.86 16.79 5.38
CA SER A 57 4.12 16.29 5.94
C SER A 57 3.96 14.81 6.31
N VAL A 58 4.95 14.00 5.94
CA VAL A 58 5.01 12.57 6.25
C VAL A 58 6.34 12.26 6.94
N ASP A 59 6.39 11.14 7.66
CA ASP A 59 7.62 10.72 8.34
C ASP A 59 8.63 10.09 7.38
N ALA A 60 9.86 9.91 7.87
CA ALA A 60 10.97 9.39 7.08
C ALA A 60 10.70 8.02 6.45
N GLU A 61 9.97 7.14 7.15
CA GLU A 61 9.58 5.84 6.60
C GLU A 61 8.68 6.00 5.38
N THR A 62 7.67 6.87 5.47
CA THR A 62 6.74 7.12 4.36
C THR A 62 7.43 7.83 3.21
N THR A 63 8.30 8.80 3.48
CA THR A 63 9.13 9.45 2.46
C THR A 63 9.97 8.42 1.70
N ALA A 64 10.69 7.56 2.41
CA ALA A 64 11.55 6.55 1.78
C ALA A 64 10.75 5.55 0.92
N LEU A 65 9.54 5.17 1.34
CA LEU A 65 8.66 4.31 0.54
C LEU A 65 8.18 5.00 -0.74
N LEU A 66 7.84 6.29 -0.67
CA LEU A 66 7.43 7.07 -1.84
C LEU A 66 8.61 7.29 -2.81
N ASP A 67 9.80 7.59 -2.30
CA ASP A 67 11.02 7.73 -3.10
C ASP A 67 11.38 6.41 -3.81
N TYR A 68 11.20 5.28 -3.12
CA TYR A 68 11.41 3.97 -3.73
C TYR A 68 10.36 3.66 -4.80
N ALA A 69 9.09 3.97 -4.55
CA ALA A 69 8.03 3.82 -5.56
C ALA A 69 8.32 4.66 -6.82
N GLN A 70 8.81 5.89 -6.64
CA GLN A 70 9.24 6.75 -7.74
C GLN A 70 10.42 6.14 -8.51
N THR A 71 11.39 5.54 -7.81
CA THR A 71 12.50 4.82 -8.43
C THR A 71 11.98 3.65 -9.29
N CYS A 72 11.05 2.85 -8.76
CA CYS A 72 10.45 1.75 -9.50
C CYS A 72 9.65 2.24 -10.73
N TYR A 73 8.91 3.35 -10.62
CA TYR A 73 8.22 3.96 -11.74
C TYR A 73 9.20 4.33 -12.87
N GLN A 74 10.31 4.98 -12.54
CA GLN A 74 11.34 5.36 -13.51
C GLN A 74 12.00 4.14 -14.15
N GLN A 75 12.44 3.16 -13.34
CA GLN A 75 13.13 1.96 -13.83
C GLN A 75 12.23 1.08 -14.71
N SER A 76 10.94 1.12 -14.48
CA SER A 76 9.95 0.37 -15.25
C SER A 76 9.43 1.13 -16.49
N ASN A 77 9.99 2.30 -16.81
CA ASN A 77 9.47 3.19 -17.86
C ASN A 77 7.98 3.51 -17.69
N GLY A 78 7.54 3.72 -16.45
CA GLY A 78 6.17 4.08 -16.09
C GLY A 78 5.22 2.92 -15.87
N LEU A 79 5.67 1.66 -15.99
CA LEU A 79 4.79 0.49 -15.83
C LEU A 79 4.46 0.18 -14.36
N PHE A 80 5.32 0.54 -13.43
CA PHE A 80 5.08 0.44 -11.99
C PHE A 80 4.58 1.80 -11.46
N ASP A 81 3.29 2.07 -11.63
CA ASP A 81 2.65 3.31 -11.18
C ASP A 81 1.76 3.08 -9.95
N VAL A 82 2.23 3.56 -8.80
CA VAL A 82 1.49 3.47 -7.52
C VAL A 82 0.29 4.42 -7.45
N THR A 83 0.15 5.37 -8.38
CA THR A 83 -0.96 6.33 -8.46
C THR A 83 -2.11 5.84 -9.36
N SER A 84 -1.88 4.80 -10.16
CA SER A 84 -2.86 4.16 -11.05
C SER A 84 -4.11 3.60 -10.34
N GLY A 85 -4.17 3.64 -9.00
CA GLY A 85 -5.27 3.15 -8.18
C GLY A 85 -6.64 3.76 -8.51
N VAL A 86 -6.69 4.96 -9.11
CA VAL A 86 -7.93 5.62 -9.58
C VAL A 86 -8.67 4.84 -10.67
N LEU A 87 -7.93 4.04 -11.45
CA LEU A 87 -8.50 3.21 -12.52
C LEU A 87 -9.47 2.15 -11.98
N ARG A 88 -9.36 1.75 -10.71
CA ARG A 88 -10.33 0.84 -10.09
C ARG A 88 -11.75 1.41 -10.00
N ASN A 89 -11.94 2.71 -10.13
CA ASN A 89 -13.27 3.32 -10.12
C ASN A 89 -14.06 3.01 -11.40
N VAL A 90 -13.35 2.73 -12.50
CA VAL A 90 -13.95 2.46 -13.82
C VAL A 90 -13.81 0.99 -14.21
N TRP A 91 -12.79 0.30 -13.70
CA TRP A 91 -12.58 -1.13 -13.92
C TRP A 91 -13.29 -1.99 -12.87
N ASP A 92 -14.50 -2.48 -13.20
CA ASP A 92 -15.18 -3.50 -12.40
C ASP A 92 -14.82 -4.92 -12.86
N PHE A 93 -13.80 -5.48 -12.21
CA PHE A 93 -13.30 -6.83 -12.44
C PHE A 93 -14.30 -7.96 -12.12
N LYS A 94 -15.48 -7.64 -11.55
CA LYS A 94 -16.56 -8.63 -11.31
C LYS A 94 -17.63 -8.61 -12.41
N SER A 95 -17.70 -7.56 -13.21
CA SER A 95 -18.78 -7.34 -14.18
C SER A 95 -18.58 -7.99 -15.54
N ASP A 96 -17.35 -8.47 -15.82
CA ASP A 96 -16.90 -8.98 -17.12
C ASP A 96 -17.14 -7.99 -18.29
N LYS A 97 -17.28 -6.69 -17.97
CA LYS A 97 -17.47 -5.61 -18.93
C LYS A 97 -16.26 -4.69 -18.92
N LEU A 98 -15.81 -4.33 -20.12
CA LEU A 98 -14.79 -3.31 -20.29
C LEU A 98 -15.40 -1.92 -20.05
N PRO A 99 -14.66 -1.01 -19.38
CA PRO A 99 -15.07 0.39 -19.31
C PRO A 99 -15.02 1.02 -20.71
N TYR A 100 -15.83 2.05 -20.93
CA TYR A 100 -15.66 2.86 -22.13
C TYR A 100 -14.38 3.69 -22.01
N GLN A 101 -13.72 3.92 -23.15
CA GLN A 101 -12.50 4.73 -23.22
C GLN A 101 -12.67 6.11 -22.56
N ARG A 102 -13.82 6.75 -22.77
CA ARG A 102 -14.17 8.04 -22.16
C ARG A 102 -14.12 8.02 -20.63
N ASP A 103 -14.46 6.89 -20.01
CA ASP A 103 -14.52 6.78 -18.55
C ASP A 103 -13.11 6.62 -17.98
N VAL A 104 -12.23 5.91 -18.70
CA VAL A 104 -10.81 5.77 -18.37
C VAL A 104 -10.09 7.11 -18.46
N GLU A 105 -10.31 7.86 -19.53
CA GLU A 105 -9.71 9.18 -19.73
C GLU A 105 -10.18 10.22 -18.70
N ALA A 106 -11.42 10.08 -18.20
CA ALA A 106 -11.96 10.99 -17.19
C ALA A 106 -11.31 10.85 -15.80
N VAL A 107 -10.58 9.75 -15.55
CA VAL A 107 -9.95 9.48 -14.24
C VAL A 107 -8.42 9.50 -14.27
N GLN A 108 -7.80 9.74 -15.45
CA GLN A 108 -6.36 9.95 -15.61
C GLN A 108 -6.01 11.43 -15.64
#